data_AF-A0A2K5ILP0-F1
#
_entry.id   AF-A0A2K5ILP0-F1
#
_cell.length_a   1.000
_cell.length_b   1.000
_cell.length_c   1.000
_cell.angle_alpha   90.00
_cell.angle_beta   90.00
_cell.angle_gamma   90.00
#
_symmetry.space_group_name_H-M   'P 1'
#
loop_
_entity.id
_entity.type
_entity.pdbx_description
1 polymer ?
#
loop_
_entity_poly.entity_id
_entity_poly.type
_entity_poly.pdbx_seq_one_letter_code
_entity_poly.pdbx_strand_id
1 'polypeptide(L)'
;GKKFLGDLQPDGRIMWQETGQIFNSPSAWATHCKKLVNPAKKSGCGWASVKYKGQKLDKYKATWLRLHQLHTPATAADEATTPGKRVDSKIRVPVRYCMLGSRDSARNPHTLVEVTSFAAINKFQPFNVAVSSNVLFLLDFHSHLTRSEVVGYLGGRWDINSQMLTVLRAFPCRSRLGDAETAAAIEEEIYQSLFLRGLSLVGWYHSHPHSPALPSLQDIDAQMDYQLRLQGSSNGFQPCLALLCSPYYSGNPGPESKISPFWVMPPPEQRPSDYGIPMDVEMAYVQDSFLTNDILHEMMLLVEFYKGAPDLVRLQEPWSQEHTYLDKLKISLASRTPKDQSLCHVLEQVCGILKQGS
;
A
#
# COMPACT_ATOMS: atom_id res chain seq x y z
N GLY A 1 -16.47 -32.67 -24.73
CA GLY A 1 -16.77 -31.22 -24.86
C GLY A 1 -16.16 -30.69 -26.15
N LYS A 2 -16.82 -29.73 -26.81
CA LYS A 2 -16.34 -29.08 -28.03
C LYS A 2 -15.00 -28.36 -27.77
N LYS A 3 -14.04 -28.54 -28.66
CA LYS A 3 -12.73 -27.86 -28.61
C LYS A 3 -12.77 -26.66 -29.54
N PHE A 4 -12.13 -25.57 -29.12
CA PHE A 4 -11.96 -24.34 -29.90
C PHE A 4 -10.47 -24.03 -29.96
N LEU A 5 -9.97 -23.60 -31.12
CA LEU A 5 -8.56 -23.30 -31.36
C LEU A 5 -8.40 -21.82 -31.71
N GLY A 6 -7.34 -21.19 -31.20
CA GLY A 6 -7.02 -19.81 -31.48
C GLY A 6 -5.52 -19.60 -31.47
N ASP A 7 -5.05 -18.71 -32.34
CA ASP A 7 -3.65 -18.33 -32.48
C ASP A 7 -3.35 -17.18 -31.52
N LEU A 8 -2.31 -17.36 -30.70
CA LEU A 8 -1.81 -16.31 -29.81
C LEU A 8 -0.89 -15.38 -30.62
N GLN A 9 -1.29 -14.11 -30.72
CA GLN A 9 -0.55 -13.08 -31.44
C GLN A 9 0.60 -12.51 -30.59
N PRO A 10 1.62 -11.88 -31.21
CA PRO A 10 2.77 -11.31 -30.49
C PRO A 10 2.40 -10.23 -29.45
N ASP A 11 1.27 -9.54 -29.64
CA ASP A 11 0.73 -8.52 -28.75
C ASP A 11 -0.16 -9.09 -27.62
N GLY A 12 -0.26 -10.42 -27.51
CA GLY A 12 -1.03 -11.12 -26.48
C GLY A 12 -2.52 -11.31 -26.80
N ARG A 13 -2.99 -10.85 -27.97
CA ARG A 13 -4.37 -11.10 -28.43
C ARG A 13 -4.54 -12.53 -28.96
N ILE A 14 -5.77 -13.02 -28.95
CA ILE A 14 -6.11 -14.37 -29.44
C ILE A 14 -6.96 -14.24 -30.70
N MET A 15 -6.46 -14.72 -31.83
CA MET A 15 -7.20 -14.79 -33.09
C MET A 15 -7.86 -16.16 -33.23
N TRP A 16 -9.17 -16.20 -33.39
CA TRP A 16 -9.89 -17.45 -33.57
C TRP A 16 -9.69 -17.99 -34.99
N GLN A 17 -9.20 -19.23 -35.10
CA GLN A 17 -8.88 -19.86 -36.39
C GLN A 17 -10.08 -20.04 -37.33
N GLU A 18 -11.30 -20.22 -36.81
CA GLU A 18 -12.48 -20.49 -37.66
C GLU A 18 -13.03 -19.22 -38.34
N THR A 19 -12.89 -18.06 -37.71
CA THR A 19 -13.55 -16.82 -38.16
C THR A 19 -12.59 -15.65 -38.35
N GLY A 20 -11.34 -15.77 -37.92
CA GLY A 20 -10.38 -14.67 -37.87
C GLY A 20 -10.69 -13.62 -36.79
N GLN A 21 -11.71 -13.83 -35.97
CA GLN A 21 -12.10 -12.86 -34.93
C GLN A 21 -11.01 -12.74 -33.86
N ILE A 22 -10.65 -11.51 -33.51
CA ILE A 22 -9.62 -11.21 -32.52
C ILE A 22 -10.24 -10.92 -31.15
N PHE A 23 -9.68 -11.52 -30.10
CA PHE A 23 -10.08 -11.34 -28.70
C PHE A 23 -8.94 -10.73 -27.90
N ASN A 24 -9.27 -9.67 -27.15
CA ASN A 24 -8.28 -8.89 -26.39
C ASN A 24 -7.84 -9.54 -25.07
N SER A 25 -8.44 -10.66 -24.67
CA SER A 25 -8.02 -11.41 -23.48
C SER A 25 -8.45 -12.89 -23.53
N PRO A 26 -7.76 -13.78 -22.78
CA PRO A 26 -8.19 -15.16 -22.62
C PRO A 26 -9.61 -15.32 -22.05
N SER A 27 -10.05 -14.40 -21.19
CA SER A 27 -11.39 -14.42 -20.60
C SER A 27 -12.47 -14.02 -21.60
N ALA A 28 -12.19 -13.04 -22.47
CA ALA A 28 -13.09 -12.67 -23.56
C ALA A 28 -13.28 -13.85 -24.54
N TRP A 29 -12.17 -14.49 -24.93
CA TRP A 29 -12.21 -15.66 -25.81
C TRP A 29 -12.95 -16.85 -25.15
N ALA A 30 -12.62 -17.18 -23.91
CA ALA A 30 -13.26 -18.30 -23.20
C ALA A 30 -14.76 -18.09 -22.97
N THR A 31 -15.19 -16.84 -22.72
CA THR A 31 -16.61 -16.50 -22.58
C THR A 31 -17.33 -16.66 -23.92
N HIS A 32 -16.72 -16.22 -25.02
CA HIS A 32 -17.27 -16.40 -26.37
C HIS A 32 -17.44 -17.88 -26.72
N CYS A 33 -16.39 -18.70 -26.58
CA CYS A 33 -16.46 -20.14 -26.84
C CYS A 33 -17.52 -20.85 -25.98
N LYS A 34 -17.68 -20.45 -24.71
CA LYS A 34 -18.68 -21.03 -23.81
C LYS A 34 -20.11 -20.67 -24.21
N LYS A 35 -20.35 -19.45 -24.72
CA LYS A 35 -21.67 -19.04 -25.24
C LYS A 35 -22.10 -19.83 -26.47
N LEU A 36 -21.16 -20.25 -27.31
CA LEU A 36 -21.44 -21.12 -28.47
C LEU A 36 -21.88 -22.54 -28.08
N VAL A 37 -21.55 -22.99 -26.87
CA VAL A 37 -21.95 -24.31 -26.33
C VAL A 37 -23.18 -24.20 -25.43
N ASN A 38 -23.29 -23.13 -24.65
CA ASN A 38 -24.43 -22.84 -23.78
C ASN A 38 -24.73 -21.32 -23.80
N PRO A 39 -25.76 -20.90 -24.56
CA PRO A 39 -26.13 -19.49 -24.70
C PRO A 39 -26.48 -18.78 -23.39
N ALA A 40 -26.96 -19.51 -22.36
CA ALA A 40 -27.31 -18.94 -21.06
C ALA A 40 -26.07 -18.60 -20.19
N LYS A 41 -24.86 -19.00 -20.61
CA LYS A 41 -23.63 -18.80 -19.81
C LYS A 41 -23.12 -17.36 -19.94
N LYS A 42 -23.23 -16.59 -18.85
CA LYS A 42 -22.88 -15.16 -18.82
C LYS A 42 -21.39 -14.86 -18.67
N SER A 43 -20.60 -15.75 -18.07
CA SER A 43 -19.17 -15.53 -17.80
C SER A 43 -18.33 -16.81 -17.86
N GLY A 44 -17.03 -16.66 -18.07
CA GLY A 44 -16.07 -17.75 -17.98
C GLY A 44 -14.66 -17.26 -17.64
N CYS A 45 -14.03 -17.87 -16.63
CA CYS A 45 -12.63 -17.63 -16.33
C CYS A 45 -11.73 -18.17 -17.45
N GLY A 46 -11.08 -17.29 -18.21
CA GLY A 46 -10.16 -17.66 -19.28
C GLY A 46 -8.94 -18.40 -18.78
N TRP A 47 -8.35 -17.92 -17.68
CA TRP A 47 -7.08 -18.44 -17.16
C TRP A 47 -7.13 -19.91 -16.69
N ALA A 48 -8.25 -20.30 -16.08
CA ALA A 48 -8.46 -21.66 -15.59
C ALA A 48 -8.94 -22.67 -16.66
N SER A 49 -9.38 -22.17 -17.83
CA SER A 49 -10.02 -23.00 -18.86
C SER A 49 -9.31 -23.01 -20.22
N VAL A 50 -8.56 -21.96 -20.55
CA VAL A 50 -7.74 -21.89 -21.76
C VAL A 50 -6.41 -22.62 -21.52
N LYS A 51 -5.99 -23.40 -22.51
CA LYS A 51 -4.68 -24.06 -22.53
C LYS A 51 -3.82 -23.50 -23.65
N TYR A 52 -2.55 -23.24 -23.35
CA TYR A 52 -1.51 -22.95 -24.32
C TYR A 52 -0.47 -24.06 -24.26
N LYS A 53 -0.06 -24.61 -25.42
CA LYS A 53 0.89 -25.75 -25.51
C LYS A 53 0.58 -26.90 -24.52
N GLY A 54 -0.70 -27.23 -24.35
CA GLY A 54 -1.16 -28.31 -23.48
C GLY A 54 -1.28 -27.98 -21.98
N GLN A 55 -0.80 -26.82 -21.52
CA GLN A 55 -0.90 -26.39 -20.11
C GLN A 55 -1.89 -25.24 -19.94
N LYS A 56 -2.56 -25.16 -18.79
CA LYS A 56 -3.50 -24.06 -18.48
C LYS A 56 -2.76 -22.73 -18.32
N LEU A 57 -3.38 -21.63 -18.73
CA LEU A 57 -2.79 -20.29 -18.60
C LEU A 57 -2.50 -19.90 -17.14
N ASP A 58 -3.29 -20.36 -16.16
CA ASP A 58 -2.98 -20.18 -14.73
C ASP A 58 -1.59 -20.70 -14.35
N LYS A 59 -1.15 -21.82 -14.96
CA LYS A 59 0.16 -22.40 -14.68
C LYS A 59 1.27 -21.52 -15.25
N TYR A 60 1.09 -20.97 -16.45
CA TYR A 60 2.03 -20.01 -17.02
C TYR A 60 2.09 -18.72 -16.21
N LYS A 61 0.95 -18.21 -15.75
CA LYS A 61 0.86 -17.05 -14.86
C LYS A 61 1.61 -17.30 -13.55
N ALA A 62 1.39 -18.45 -12.91
CA ALA A 62 2.10 -18.82 -11.69
C ALA A 62 3.61 -18.97 -11.89
N THR A 63 4.05 -19.61 -12.98
CA THR A 63 5.47 -19.73 -13.32
C THR A 63 6.10 -18.37 -13.61
N TRP A 64 5.40 -17.50 -14.36
CA TRP A 64 5.86 -16.15 -14.65
C TRP A 64 6.01 -15.32 -13.37
N LEU A 65 5.00 -15.35 -12.49
CA LEU A 65 5.04 -14.69 -11.18
C LEU A 65 6.22 -15.20 -10.32
N ARG A 66 6.45 -16.52 -10.29
CA ARG A 66 7.60 -17.11 -9.57
C ARG A 66 8.94 -16.68 -10.16
N LEU A 67 9.07 -16.62 -11.49
CA LEU A 67 10.30 -16.21 -12.17
C LEU A 67 10.58 -14.70 -12.05
N HIS A 68 9.53 -13.88 -11.97
CA HIS A 68 9.64 -12.42 -11.85
C HIS A 68 9.65 -11.95 -10.39
N GLN A 69 9.21 -12.77 -9.42
CA GLN A 69 9.58 -12.62 -8.01
C GLN A 69 11.08 -12.86 -7.79
N LEU A 70 11.71 -13.74 -8.59
CA LEU A 70 13.16 -13.98 -8.58
C LEU A 70 13.99 -12.93 -9.36
N HIS A 71 13.34 -12.03 -10.11
CA HIS A 71 14.00 -10.96 -10.88
C HIS A 71 13.37 -9.59 -10.60
N THR A 72 13.25 -9.24 -9.32
CA THR A 72 13.27 -7.82 -8.96
C THR A 72 14.74 -7.43 -8.91
N PRO A 73 15.29 -6.63 -9.85
CA PRO A 73 16.66 -6.18 -9.73
C PRO A 73 16.79 -5.27 -8.50
N ALA A 74 17.52 -5.76 -7.52
CA ALA A 74 18.21 -4.96 -6.54
C ALA A 74 19.28 -4.13 -7.27
N THR A 75 18.91 -2.91 -7.67
CA THR A 75 19.88 -1.88 -8.05
C THR A 75 19.52 -0.57 -7.36
N ALA A 76 19.82 -0.52 -6.07
CA ALA A 76 20.31 0.69 -5.43
C ALA A 76 21.73 0.35 -4.97
N ALA A 77 22.68 0.46 -5.90
CA ALA A 77 24.09 0.35 -5.59
C ALA A 77 24.55 1.65 -4.93
N ASP A 78 25.20 1.47 -3.77
CA ASP A 78 26.29 2.26 -3.20
C ASP A 78 26.46 3.70 -3.72
N GLU A 79 26.10 4.65 -2.87
CA GLU A 79 27.03 5.76 -2.62
C GLU A 79 27.54 5.63 -1.19
N ALA A 80 28.76 5.11 -1.06
CA ALA A 80 29.58 5.30 0.12
C ALA A 80 29.77 6.81 0.34
N THR A 81 28.98 7.41 1.22
CA THR A 81 29.15 8.80 1.65
C THR A 81 30.49 8.96 2.36
N THR A 82 31.39 9.68 1.72
CA THR A 82 32.43 10.45 2.41
C THR A 82 31.74 11.49 3.32
N PRO A 83 32.25 11.76 4.53
CA PRO A 83 31.58 12.67 5.45
C PRO A 83 31.82 14.11 4.99
N GLY A 84 30.77 14.82 4.55
CA GLY A 84 30.86 16.27 4.38
C GLY A 84 30.02 16.98 3.32
N LYS A 85 29.03 16.35 2.66
CA LYS A 85 28.12 17.11 1.76
C LYS A 85 26.65 16.82 2.09
N ARG A 86 25.93 17.87 2.49
CA ARG A 86 24.46 17.88 2.60
C ARG A 86 23.88 17.46 1.25
N VAL A 87 23.15 16.34 1.22
CA VAL A 87 22.40 15.92 0.04
C VAL A 87 21.22 16.87 -0.10
N ASP A 88 21.29 17.78 -1.08
CA ASP A 88 20.13 18.54 -1.55
C ASP A 88 19.16 17.54 -2.19
N SER A 89 18.26 16.98 -1.39
CA SER A 89 17.13 16.19 -1.87
C SER A 89 16.22 17.12 -2.66
N LYS A 90 16.40 17.19 -3.98
CA LYS A 90 15.50 17.90 -4.89
C LYS A 90 14.07 17.48 -4.56
N ILE A 91 13.27 18.42 -4.07
CA ILE A 91 11.86 18.20 -3.74
C ILE A 91 11.19 17.62 -5.00
N ARG A 92 10.72 16.37 -4.90
CA ARG A 92 10.03 15.71 -6.01
C ARG A 92 8.71 16.44 -6.24
N VAL A 93 8.62 17.18 -7.34
CA VAL A 93 7.40 17.90 -7.72
C VAL A 93 6.34 16.88 -8.16
N PRO A 94 5.19 16.78 -7.47
CA PRO A 94 4.13 15.87 -7.87
C PRO A 94 3.57 16.24 -9.24
N VAL A 95 3.13 15.23 -10.00
CA VAL A 95 2.47 15.43 -11.30
C VAL A 95 0.98 15.18 -11.18
N ARG A 96 0.18 15.94 -11.94
CA ARG A 96 -1.26 15.67 -12.09
C ARG A 96 -1.48 14.37 -12.85
N TYR A 97 -2.46 13.58 -12.43
CA TYR A 97 -2.84 12.35 -13.13
C TYR A 97 -3.11 12.56 -14.63
N CYS A 98 -3.76 13.67 -15.01
CA CYS A 98 -4.06 13.98 -16.41
C CYS A 98 -2.82 14.16 -17.30
N MET A 99 -1.65 14.42 -16.71
CA MET A 99 -0.36 14.55 -17.41
C MET A 99 0.33 13.21 -17.61
N LEU A 100 -0.15 12.12 -16.99
CA LEU A 100 0.45 10.81 -17.13
C LEU A 100 0.11 10.19 -18.50
N GLY A 101 -1.14 10.20 -18.96
CA GLY A 101 -1.50 9.41 -20.15
C GLY A 101 -1.17 7.90 -19.97
N SER A 102 -0.80 7.22 -21.05
CA SER A 102 -0.58 5.77 -21.05
C SER A 102 0.70 5.33 -20.35
N ARG A 103 0.72 4.08 -19.89
CA ARG A 103 1.87 3.48 -19.21
C ARG A 103 3.09 3.48 -20.10
N ASP A 104 4.21 3.84 -19.50
CA ASP A 104 5.53 3.93 -20.12
C ASP A 104 6.57 3.42 -19.14
N SER A 105 7.25 2.34 -19.52
CA SER A 105 8.29 1.68 -18.70
C SER A 105 9.52 2.56 -18.49
N ALA A 106 9.72 3.60 -19.29
CA ALA A 106 10.82 4.55 -19.11
C ALA A 106 10.57 5.54 -17.96
N ARG A 107 9.34 5.60 -17.41
CA ARG A 107 9.02 6.50 -16.30
C ARG A 107 9.61 6.01 -14.99
N ASN A 108 10.11 6.96 -14.22
CA ASN A 108 10.61 6.69 -12.88
C ASN A 108 9.44 6.22 -11.97
N PRO A 109 9.49 5.01 -11.39
CA PRO A 109 8.44 4.46 -10.53
C PRO A 109 8.19 5.32 -9.28
N HIS A 110 9.18 6.12 -8.85
CA HIS A 110 9.09 7.00 -7.70
C HIS A 110 8.52 8.39 -8.03
N THR A 111 7.98 8.59 -9.23
CA THR A 111 7.27 9.84 -9.59
C THR A 111 6.02 9.98 -8.75
N LEU A 112 5.93 11.05 -7.96
CA LEU A 112 4.75 11.35 -7.12
C LEU A 112 3.59 11.86 -7.97
N VAL A 113 2.37 11.44 -7.65
CA VAL A 113 1.15 11.78 -8.38
C VAL A 113 0.15 12.42 -7.43
N GLU A 114 -0.46 13.53 -7.86
CA GLU A 114 -1.56 14.15 -7.12
C GLU A 114 -2.78 13.24 -7.06
N VAL A 115 -3.40 13.13 -5.89
CA VAL A 115 -4.67 12.43 -5.72
C VAL A 115 -5.83 13.23 -6.32
N THR A 116 -6.85 12.53 -6.82
CA THR A 116 -8.05 13.12 -7.40
C THR A 116 -9.24 12.90 -6.46
N SER A 117 -10.03 13.93 -6.17
CA SER A 117 -11.26 13.72 -5.40
C SER A 117 -12.31 12.99 -6.24
N PHE A 118 -13.13 12.13 -5.62
CA PHE A 118 -14.22 11.45 -6.32
C PHE A 118 -15.19 12.44 -6.99
N ALA A 119 -15.50 13.54 -6.31
CA ALA A 119 -16.38 14.59 -6.84
C ALA A 119 -15.81 15.26 -8.10
N ALA A 120 -14.49 15.45 -8.21
CA ALA A 120 -13.86 16.08 -9.37
C ALA A 120 -14.09 15.30 -10.69
N ILE A 121 -14.40 14.00 -10.60
CA ILE A 121 -14.71 13.14 -11.74
C ILE A 121 -16.17 12.65 -11.75
N ASN A 122 -17.06 13.33 -11.01
CA ASN A 122 -18.48 12.98 -10.88
C ASN A 122 -18.72 11.53 -10.41
N LYS A 123 -17.92 11.09 -9.43
CA LYS A 123 -18.06 9.79 -8.76
C LYS A 123 -18.26 9.98 -7.26
N PHE A 124 -18.71 8.92 -6.60
CA PHE A 124 -18.79 8.83 -5.15
C PHE A 124 -17.68 7.91 -4.65
N GLN A 125 -17.22 8.16 -3.42
CA GLN A 125 -16.36 7.22 -2.72
C GLN A 125 -17.09 5.88 -2.56
N PRO A 126 -16.46 4.74 -2.91
CA PRO A 126 -17.17 3.45 -3.02
C PRO A 126 -17.52 2.79 -1.67
N PHE A 127 -16.98 3.29 -0.57
CA PHE A 127 -17.21 2.78 0.79
C PHE A 127 -16.85 3.85 1.82
N ASN A 128 -17.46 3.80 3.00
CA ASN A 128 -17.08 4.65 4.11
C ASN A 128 -15.83 4.09 4.80
N VAL A 129 -15.01 4.95 5.40
CA VAL A 129 -13.83 4.55 6.17
C VAL A 129 -13.89 5.14 7.57
N ALA A 130 -13.70 4.30 8.58
CA ALA A 130 -13.51 4.71 9.97
C ALA A 130 -12.17 4.17 10.46
N VAL A 131 -11.31 5.03 11.00
CA VAL A 131 -9.97 4.64 11.47
C VAL A 131 -9.83 4.96 12.95
N SER A 132 -9.44 3.95 13.73
CA SER A 132 -9.13 4.11 15.16
C SER A 132 -7.92 5.01 15.38
N SER A 133 -7.98 5.87 16.40
CA SER A 133 -6.86 6.74 16.79
C SER A 133 -5.59 5.97 17.13
N ASN A 134 -5.72 4.79 17.75
CA ASN A 134 -4.60 3.92 18.08
C ASN A 134 -3.84 3.43 16.84
N VAL A 135 -4.53 3.28 15.70
CA VAL A 135 -3.92 2.91 14.40
C VAL A 135 -3.04 4.05 13.91
N LEU A 136 -3.59 5.27 13.86
CA LEU A 136 -2.87 6.44 13.38
C LEU A 136 -1.69 6.78 14.30
N PHE A 137 -1.87 6.61 15.62
CA PHE A 137 -0.83 6.83 16.61
C PHE A 137 0.36 5.88 16.42
N LEU A 138 0.13 4.57 16.32
CA LEU A 138 1.22 3.59 16.17
C LEU A 138 1.94 3.73 14.83
N LEU A 139 1.19 3.95 13.75
CA LEU A 139 1.74 4.20 12.42
C LEU A 139 2.61 5.46 12.39
N ASP A 140 2.14 6.54 13.01
CA ASP A 140 2.88 7.79 13.10
C ASP A 140 4.16 7.62 13.93
N PHE A 141 4.07 6.95 15.08
CA PHE A 141 5.23 6.62 15.91
C PHE A 141 6.27 5.83 15.11
N HIS A 142 5.86 4.76 14.44
CA HIS A 142 6.72 3.94 13.61
C HIS A 142 7.44 4.76 12.52
N SER A 143 6.71 5.64 11.85
CA SER A 143 7.24 6.51 10.78
C SER A 143 8.30 7.50 11.28
N HIS A 144 8.36 7.76 12.58
CA HIS A 144 9.33 8.67 13.19
C HIS A 144 10.61 7.98 13.70
N LEU A 145 10.67 6.65 13.69
CA LEU A 145 11.84 5.94 14.25
C LEU A 145 13.03 5.95 13.29
N THR A 146 12.81 6.05 11.99
CA THR A 146 13.86 5.97 10.97
C THR A 146 13.75 7.08 9.93
N ARG A 147 14.89 7.41 9.32
CA ARG A 147 14.99 8.29 8.14
C ARG A 147 14.61 7.59 6.83
N SER A 148 14.52 6.26 6.86
CA SER A 148 14.10 5.42 5.73
C SER A 148 12.58 5.21 5.71
N GLU A 149 12.06 4.72 4.59
CA GLU A 149 10.65 4.36 4.49
C GLU A 149 10.33 3.13 5.35
N VAL A 150 9.22 3.18 6.07
CA VAL A 150 8.66 2.05 6.83
C VAL A 150 7.40 1.53 6.16
N VAL A 151 7.05 0.26 6.37
CA VAL A 151 5.82 -0.35 5.85
C VAL A 151 5.06 -1.09 6.96
N GLY A 152 3.77 -1.32 6.76
CA GLY A 152 2.98 -2.18 7.63
C GLY A 152 1.59 -2.48 7.08
N TYR A 153 0.92 -3.41 7.74
CA TYR A 153 -0.43 -3.85 7.37
C TYR A 153 -1.50 -3.21 8.25
N LEU A 154 -2.72 -3.12 7.73
CA LEU A 154 -3.90 -2.62 8.43
C LEU A 154 -4.89 -3.76 8.61
N GLY A 155 -5.28 -4.00 9.86
CA GLY A 155 -6.30 -4.98 10.24
C GLY A 155 -7.60 -4.31 10.67
N GLY A 156 -8.72 -4.91 10.25
CA GLY A 156 -10.02 -4.29 10.46
C GLY A 156 -11.20 -5.22 10.14
N ARG A 157 -12.36 -4.60 9.95
CA ARG A 157 -13.61 -5.26 9.58
C ARG A 157 -14.25 -4.54 8.40
N TRP A 158 -14.78 -5.33 7.48
CA TRP A 158 -15.61 -4.85 6.38
C TRP A 158 -17.06 -5.26 6.64
N ASP A 159 -17.95 -4.28 6.78
CA ASP A 159 -19.39 -4.51 6.81
C ASP A 159 -19.98 -4.18 5.43
N ILE A 160 -20.42 -5.23 4.73
CA ILE A 160 -21.01 -5.12 3.39
C ILE A 160 -22.38 -4.43 3.40
N ASN A 161 -23.14 -4.53 4.50
CA ASN A 161 -24.51 -3.99 4.57
C ASN A 161 -24.50 -2.47 4.68
N SER A 162 -23.59 -1.93 5.50
CA SER A 162 -23.40 -0.48 5.67
C SER A 162 -22.29 0.11 4.79
N GLN A 163 -21.63 -0.73 3.97
CA GLN A 163 -20.46 -0.38 3.18
C GLN A 163 -19.38 0.34 4.01
N MET A 164 -19.13 -0.15 5.22
CA MET A 164 -18.26 0.49 6.21
C MET A 164 -16.98 -0.32 6.39
N LEU A 165 -15.84 0.26 6.02
CA LEU A 165 -14.53 -0.25 6.37
C LEU A 165 -14.10 0.35 7.71
N THR A 166 -13.92 -0.48 8.74
CA THR A 166 -13.40 -0.07 10.04
C THR A 166 -11.98 -0.59 10.22
N VAL A 167 -11.00 0.32 10.27
CA VAL A 167 -9.58 0.00 10.52
C VAL A 167 -9.31 0.09 12.02
N LEU A 168 -8.93 -1.04 12.61
CA LEU A 168 -8.88 -1.23 14.06
C LEU A 168 -7.46 -1.39 14.61
N ARG A 169 -6.52 -1.89 13.79
CA ARG A 169 -5.13 -2.15 14.20
C ARG A 169 -4.15 -1.87 13.06
N ALA A 170 -2.97 -1.35 13.41
CA ALA A 170 -1.80 -1.34 12.55
C ALA A 170 -0.86 -2.48 12.97
N PHE A 171 -0.21 -3.11 11.99
CA PHE A 171 0.78 -4.17 12.17
C PHE A 171 2.07 -3.74 11.49
N PRO A 172 3.01 -3.13 12.23
CA PRO A 172 4.30 -2.71 11.70
C PRO A 172 5.14 -3.88 11.19
N CYS A 173 5.66 -3.77 9.96
CA CYS A 173 6.59 -4.76 9.44
C CYS A 173 8.00 -4.48 9.97
N ARG A 174 8.47 -5.36 10.86
CA ARG A 174 9.82 -5.31 11.45
C ARG A 174 10.85 -6.02 10.56
N SER A 175 10.94 -5.59 9.31
CA SER A 175 11.85 -6.15 8.31
C SER A 175 12.51 -5.04 7.50
N ARG A 176 13.76 -5.23 7.08
CA ARG A 176 14.45 -4.28 6.20
C ARG A 176 14.08 -4.53 4.74
N LEU A 177 14.09 -3.47 3.93
CA LEU A 177 13.92 -3.59 2.49
C LEU A 177 15.02 -4.49 1.91
N GLY A 178 14.62 -5.51 1.14
CA GLY A 178 15.53 -6.48 0.52
C GLY A 178 15.76 -7.77 1.33
N ASP A 179 15.33 -7.82 2.60
CA ASP A 179 15.39 -9.04 3.41
C ASP A 179 14.10 -9.87 3.23
N ALA A 180 14.06 -10.63 2.13
CA ALA A 180 12.87 -11.40 1.74
C ALA A 180 12.50 -12.53 2.72
N GLU A 181 13.49 -13.13 3.38
CA GLU A 181 13.25 -14.23 4.32
C GLU A 181 12.61 -13.72 5.61
N THR A 182 13.19 -12.66 6.21
CA THR A 182 12.58 -12.01 7.38
C THR A 182 11.23 -11.41 7.04
N ALA A 183 11.08 -10.78 5.87
CA ALA A 183 9.80 -10.23 5.44
C ALA A 183 8.69 -11.30 5.36
N ALA A 184 8.99 -12.49 4.83
CA ALA A 184 8.03 -13.59 4.76
C ALA A 184 7.63 -14.11 6.16
N ALA A 185 8.59 -14.25 7.08
CA ALA A 185 8.32 -14.67 8.45
C ALA A 185 7.46 -13.65 9.21
N ILE A 186 7.77 -12.35 9.07
CA ILE A 186 6.98 -11.26 9.66
C ILE A 186 5.56 -11.22 9.07
N GLU A 187 5.42 -11.41 7.75
CA GLU A 187 4.10 -11.46 7.12
C GLU A 187 3.26 -12.64 7.65
N GLU A 188 3.86 -13.82 7.83
CA GLU A 188 3.17 -14.97 8.44
C GLU A 188 2.74 -14.70 9.88
N GLU A 189 3.61 -14.10 10.71
CA GLU A 189 3.29 -13.69 12.08
C GLU A 189 2.08 -12.73 12.11
N ILE A 190 2.05 -11.75 11.20
CA ILE A 190 0.96 -10.78 11.09
C ILE A 190 -0.34 -11.48 10.68
N TYR A 191 -0.32 -12.41 9.72
CA TYR A 191 -1.51 -13.17 9.35
C TYR A 191 -2.05 -14.01 10.51
N GLN A 192 -1.18 -14.65 11.29
CA GLN A 192 -1.59 -15.38 12.50
C GLN A 192 -2.21 -14.43 13.53
N SER A 193 -1.61 -13.25 13.75
CA SER A 193 -2.14 -12.25 14.68
C SER A 193 -3.51 -11.70 14.24
N LEU A 194 -3.70 -11.44 12.94
CA LEU A 194 -4.99 -11.06 12.36
C LEU A 194 -6.04 -12.15 12.65
N PHE A 195 -5.71 -13.42 12.37
CA PHE A 195 -6.60 -14.56 12.59
C PHE A 195 -6.99 -14.71 14.06
N LEU A 196 -6.02 -14.71 14.98
CA LEU A 196 -6.27 -14.85 16.43
C LEU A 196 -7.13 -13.72 17.00
N ARG A 197 -7.05 -12.53 16.41
CA ARG A 197 -7.86 -11.35 16.80
C ARG A 197 -9.19 -11.26 16.06
N GLY A 198 -9.49 -12.22 15.17
CA GLY A 198 -10.69 -12.24 14.34
C GLY A 198 -10.80 -11.00 13.45
N LEU A 199 -9.66 -10.48 12.98
CA LEU A 199 -9.56 -9.33 12.08
C LEU A 199 -9.27 -9.81 10.66
N SER A 200 -9.65 -9.00 9.68
CA SER A 200 -9.27 -9.20 8.28
C SER A 200 -8.16 -8.22 7.90
N LEU A 201 -7.30 -8.63 6.97
CA LEU A 201 -6.42 -7.71 6.26
C LEU A 201 -7.29 -6.76 5.41
N VAL A 202 -7.18 -5.47 5.65
CA VAL A 202 -8.02 -4.44 5.00
C VAL A 202 -7.22 -3.33 4.34
N GLY A 203 -5.89 -3.41 4.40
CA GLY A 203 -5.05 -2.37 3.84
C GLY A 203 -3.59 -2.47 4.26
N TRP A 204 -2.86 -1.42 3.93
CA TRP A 204 -1.44 -1.27 4.22
C TRP A 204 -1.13 0.21 4.44
N TYR A 205 0.05 0.47 4.99
CA TYR A 205 0.61 1.81 5.05
C TYR A 205 2.09 1.78 4.74
N HIS A 206 2.62 2.92 4.31
CA HIS A 206 4.04 3.17 4.37
C HIS A 206 4.32 4.66 4.66
N SER A 207 5.59 5.01 4.82
CA SER A 207 6.00 6.41 5.01
C SER A 207 6.78 6.96 3.83
N HIS A 208 6.60 8.24 3.55
CA HIS A 208 7.49 9.10 2.78
C HIS A 208 8.16 10.11 3.73
N PRO A 209 9.28 9.78 4.40
CA PRO A 209 9.82 10.58 5.51
C PRO A 209 10.00 12.06 5.18
N HIS A 210 10.53 12.37 4.00
CA HIS A 210 10.89 13.73 3.59
C HIS A 210 10.16 14.18 2.30
N SER A 211 9.14 13.46 1.87
CA SER A 211 8.36 13.77 0.65
C SER A 211 6.88 13.93 0.99
N PRO A 212 6.08 14.64 0.16
CA PRO A 212 4.65 14.74 0.38
C PRO A 212 3.98 13.37 0.59
N ALA A 213 2.97 13.32 1.45
CA ALA A 213 2.08 12.16 1.59
C ALA A 213 1.14 12.04 0.37
N LEU A 214 1.74 11.72 -0.78
CA LEU A 214 1.12 11.48 -2.08
C LEU A 214 1.70 10.19 -2.66
N PRO A 215 0.89 9.40 -3.39
CA PRO A 215 1.35 8.13 -3.93
C PRO A 215 2.33 8.33 -5.08
N SER A 216 3.32 7.46 -5.18
CA SER A 216 4.15 7.29 -6.37
C SER A 216 3.48 6.38 -7.40
N LEU A 217 4.03 6.31 -8.62
CA LEU A 217 3.57 5.33 -9.63
C LEU A 217 3.68 3.89 -9.11
N GLN A 218 4.74 3.58 -8.35
CA GLN A 218 4.90 2.29 -7.69
C GLN A 218 3.79 2.00 -6.68
N ASP A 219 3.39 3.00 -5.89
CA ASP A 219 2.32 2.86 -4.90
C ASP A 219 0.96 2.66 -5.55
N ILE A 220 0.71 3.34 -6.67
CA ILE A 220 -0.52 3.16 -7.47
C ILE A 220 -0.62 1.72 -7.98
N ASP A 221 0.47 1.18 -8.51
CA ASP A 221 0.52 -0.19 -8.99
C ASP A 221 0.37 -1.21 -7.86
N ALA A 222 1.09 -1.02 -6.77
CA ALA A 222 0.99 -1.88 -5.58
C ALA A 222 -0.42 -1.88 -5.00
N GLN A 223 -1.05 -0.71 -4.89
CA GLN A 223 -2.42 -0.60 -4.39
C GLN A 223 -3.44 -1.26 -5.32
N MET A 224 -3.28 -1.16 -6.65
CA MET A 224 -4.13 -1.88 -7.59
C MET A 224 -4.01 -3.39 -7.39
N ASP A 225 -2.80 -3.90 -7.23
CA ASP A 225 -2.53 -5.31 -6.98
C ASP A 225 -3.13 -5.78 -5.64
N TYR A 226 -3.00 -5.00 -4.57
CA TYR A 226 -3.62 -5.33 -3.28
C TYR A 226 -5.15 -5.32 -3.34
N GLN A 227 -5.75 -4.34 -4.02
CA GLN A 227 -7.20 -4.31 -4.24
C GLN A 227 -7.69 -5.57 -4.99
N LEU A 228 -6.97 -6.01 -6.02
CA LEU A 228 -7.31 -7.21 -6.77
C LEU A 228 -7.12 -8.49 -5.93
N ARG A 229 -6.05 -8.56 -5.13
CA ARG A 229 -5.80 -9.70 -4.23
C ARG A 229 -6.88 -9.84 -3.17
N LEU A 230 -7.28 -8.74 -2.53
CA LEU A 230 -8.26 -8.76 -1.44
C LEU A 230 -9.70 -8.99 -1.92
N GLN A 231 -10.04 -8.68 -3.18
CA GLN A 231 -11.35 -9.06 -3.75
C GLN A 231 -11.55 -10.60 -3.80
N GLY A 232 -10.47 -11.38 -3.86
CA GLY A 232 -10.52 -12.83 -3.80
C GLY A 232 -11.27 -13.48 -4.98
N SER A 233 -11.77 -14.70 -4.76
CA SER A 233 -12.56 -15.47 -5.76
C SER A 233 -14.08 -15.31 -5.60
N SER A 234 -14.50 -14.63 -4.55
CA SER A 234 -15.90 -14.27 -4.29
C SER A 234 -16.30 -13.08 -5.16
N ASN A 235 -17.52 -13.09 -5.71
CA ASN A 235 -18.09 -11.94 -6.44
C ASN A 235 -18.41 -10.73 -5.52
N GLY A 236 -17.81 -10.66 -4.33
CA GLY A 236 -18.04 -9.62 -3.34
C GLY A 236 -16.96 -8.53 -3.43
N PHE A 237 -17.36 -7.29 -3.16
CA PHE A 237 -16.41 -6.20 -2.98
C PHE A 237 -15.78 -6.30 -1.59
N GLN A 238 -14.44 -6.31 -1.53
CA GLN A 238 -13.66 -6.15 -0.31
C GLN A 238 -12.70 -4.96 -0.49
N PRO A 239 -12.82 -3.89 0.32
CA PRO A 239 -11.96 -2.73 0.18
C PRO A 239 -10.53 -3.02 0.65
N CYS A 240 -9.58 -2.33 0.04
CA CYS A 240 -8.18 -2.25 0.45
C CYS A 240 -7.84 -0.78 0.60
N LEU A 241 -7.47 -0.32 1.80
CA LEU A 241 -7.06 1.06 2.05
C LEU A 241 -5.53 1.18 2.06
N ALA A 242 -4.99 2.22 1.43
CA ALA A 242 -3.59 2.59 1.59
C ALA A 242 -3.47 3.88 2.42
N LEU A 243 -2.54 3.93 3.37
CA LEU A 243 -2.21 5.13 4.14
C LEU A 243 -0.75 5.55 3.90
N LEU A 244 -0.53 6.82 3.59
CA LEU A 244 0.79 7.40 3.38
C LEU A 244 1.13 8.35 4.53
N CYS A 245 2.20 8.08 5.27
CA CYS A 245 2.67 8.96 6.34
C CYS A 245 3.84 9.81 5.88
N SER A 246 3.76 11.13 6.04
CA SER A 246 4.85 12.04 5.79
C SER A 246 5.21 12.78 7.07
N PRO A 247 6.16 12.25 7.86
CA PRO A 247 6.53 12.83 9.14
C PRO A 247 7.37 14.10 8.99
N TYR A 248 8.41 14.13 8.16
CA TYR A 248 9.42 15.19 8.14
C TYR A 248 9.40 16.08 6.89
N TYR A 249 8.37 15.98 6.06
CA TYR A 249 8.26 16.85 4.89
C TYR A 249 8.07 18.31 5.30
N SER A 250 8.95 19.18 4.83
CA SER A 250 8.96 20.61 5.16
C SER A 250 7.76 21.38 4.61
N GLY A 251 7.02 20.81 3.66
CA GLY A 251 5.77 21.39 3.16
C GLY A 251 4.52 21.01 3.98
N ASN A 252 4.68 20.28 5.08
CA ASN A 252 3.59 20.06 6.03
C ASN A 252 3.21 21.41 6.70
N PRO A 253 1.92 21.62 7.05
CA PRO A 253 1.45 22.90 7.61
C PRO A 253 1.98 23.15 9.03
N GLY A 254 2.46 22.11 9.72
CA GLY A 254 2.92 22.16 11.10
C GLY A 254 3.86 20.99 11.43
N PRO A 255 4.25 20.85 12.71
CA PRO A 255 5.08 19.74 13.20
C PRO A 255 4.40 18.37 13.12
N GLU A 256 3.07 18.31 13.01
CA GLU A 256 2.32 17.09 12.85
C GLU A 256 2.63 16.41 11.51
N SER A 257 2.75 15.08 11.54
CA SER A 257 2.84 14.28 10.32
C SER A 257 1.56 14.44 9.49
N LYS A 258 1.71 14.42 8.16
CA LYS A 258 0.56 14.27 7.27
C LYS A 258 0.32 12.79 7.02
N ILE A 259 -0.87 12.28 7.34
CA ILE A 259 -1.30 10.93 6.97
C ILE A 259 -2.41 11.05 5.93
N SER A 260 -2.12 10.63 4.70
CA SER A 260 -3.07 10.72 3.58
C SER A 260 -3.54 9.32 3.19
N PRO A 261 -4.84 9.03 3.28
CA PRO A 261 -5.41 7.82 2.71
C PRO A 261 -5.56 7.94 1.18
N PHE A 262 -5.42 6.85 0.45
CA PHE A 262 -5.81 6.80 -0.96
C PHE A 262 -6.36 5.42 -1.36
N TRP A 263 -7.11 5.41 -2.45
CA TRP A 263 -7.63 4.21 -3.12
C TRP A 263 -7.46 4.38 -4.62
N VAL A 264 -7.21 3.32 -5.38
CA VAL A 264 -6.95 3.46 -6.82
C VAL A 264 -8.16 3.01 -7.64
N MET A 265 -8.75 3.93 -8.39
CA MET A 265 -9.77 3.60 -9.37
C MET A 265 -9.10 2.91 -10.57
N PRO A 266 -9.61 1.76 -11.04
CA PRO A 266 -9.12 1.14 -12.26
C PRO A 266 -9.15 2.12 -13.44
N PRO A 267 -8.19 2.01 -14.37
CA PRO A 267 -8.19 2.85 -15.56
C PRO A 267 -9.51 2.70 -16.33
N PRO A 268 -10.00 3.74 -17.01
CA PRO A 268 -11.22 3.66 -17.81
C PRO A 268 -11.15 2.54 -18.85
N GLU A 269 -12.28 1.88 -19.12
CA GLU A 269 -12.34 0.78 -20.10
C GLU A 269 -11.84 1.18 -21.50
N GLN A 270 -11.99 2.46 -21.87
CA GLN A 270 -11.51 3.00 -23.14
C GLN A 270 -9.99 3.16 -23.20
N ARG A 271 -9.30 3.20 -22.04
CA ARG A 271 -7.86 3.40 -21.91
C ARG A 271 -7.26 2.40 -20.90
N PRO A 272 -7.34 1.09 -21.16
CA PRO A 272 -6.90 0.05 -20.22
C PRO A 272 -5.38 0.03 -20.00
N SER A 273 -4.62 0.69 -20.88
CA SER A 273 -3.16 0.84 -20.81
C SER A 273 -2.72 2.00 -19.93
N ASP A 274 -3.63 2.78 -19.35
CA ASP A 274 -3.28 3.90 -18.48
C ASP A 274 -3.02 3.42 -17.04
N TYR A 275 -2.35 4.26 -16.24
CA TYR A 275 -2.26 4.04 -14.80
C TYR A 275 -3.64 4.14 -14.15
N GLY A 276 -3.85 3.43 -13.03
CA GLY A 276 -5.02 3.64 -12.20
C GLY A 276 -5.05 5.07 -11.63
N ILE A 277 -6.24 5.59 -11.36
CA ILE A 277 -6.42 6.95 -10.83
C ILE A 277 -6.27 6.90 -9.31
N PRO A 278 -5.26 7.54 -8.70
CA PRO A 278 -5.17 7.65 -7.25
C PRO A 278 -6.27 8.59 -6.76
N MET A 279 -7.23 8.04 -6.02
CA MET A 279 -8.36 8.76 -5.47
C MET A 279 -8.10 9.14 -4.02
N ASP A 280 -8.40 10.39 -3.68
CA ASP A 280 -8.41 10.86 -2.30
C ASP A 280 -9.59 10.22 -1.55
N VAL A 281 -9.33 9.70 -0.36
CA VAL A 281 -10.34 8.96 0.44
C VAL A 281 -10.64 9.75 1.70
N GLU A 282 -11.91 10.10 1.89
CA GLU A 282 -12.38 10.67 3.14
C GLU A 282 -12.51 9.57 4.20
N MET A 283 -11.93 9.83 5.38
CA MET A 283 -11.99 8.93 6.53
C MET A 283 -12.53 9.63 7.77
N ALA A 284 -13.38 8.93 8.52
CA ALA A 284 -13.83 9.34 9.84
C ALA A 284 -12.80 8.90 10.89
N TYR A 285 -12.32 9.86 11.67
CA TYR A 285 -11.45 9.60 12.81
C TYR A 285 -12.27 9.14 14.01
N VAL A 286 -11.97 7.95 14.53
CA VAL A 286 -12.61 7.38 15.72
C VAL A 286 -11.62 7.45 16.87
N GLN A 287 -11.84 8.41 17.78
CA GLN A 287 -11.01 8.58 18.96
C GLN A 287 -11.26 7.46 19.97
N ASP A 288 -10.22 6.70 20.28
CA ASP A 288 -10.26 5.66 21.31
C ASP A 288 -10.29 6.30 22.70
N SER A 289 -10.77 5.54 23.69
CA SER A 289 -10.81 6.01 25.08
C SER A 289 -9.42 5.99 25.73
N PHE A 290 -8.59 5.01 25.38
CA PHE A 290 -7.26 4.81 25.95
C PHE A 290 -6.32 4.12 24.95
N LEU A 291 -5.02 4.22 25.22
CA LEU A 291 -3.98 3.48 24.51
C LEU A 291 -3.91 2.07 25.09
N THR A 292 -4.14 1.05 24.25
CA THR A 292 -4.15 -0.34 24.74
C THR A 292 -2.73 -0.83 25.04
N ASN A 293 -2.57 -1.75 26.00
CA ASN A 293 -1.29 -2.41 26.29
C ASN A 293 -0.66 -3.08 25.06
N ASP A 294 -1.48 -3.59 24.13
CA ASP A 294 -1.01 -4.11 22.85
C ASP A 294 -0.21 -3.06 22.06
N ILE A 295 -0.70 -1.81 21.99
CA ILE A 295 -0.02 -0.75 21.25
C ILE A 295 1.30 -0.40 21.93
N LEU A 296 1.33 -0.35 23.26
CA LEU A 296 2.56 -0.13 24.02
C LEU A 296 3.59 -1.22 23.77
N HIS A 297 3.14 -2.48 23.73
CA HIS A 297 4.00 -3.60 23.41
C HIS A 297 4.58 -3.48 21.99
N GLU A 298 3.76 -3.16 20.98
CA GLU A 298 4.22 -2.93 19.61
C GLU A 298 5.22 -1.78 19.52
N MET A 299 5.00 -0.68 20.24
CA MET A 299 5.97 0.42 20.31
C MET A 299 7.32 -0.06 20.86
N MET A 300 7.31 -0.86 21.93
CA MET A 300 8.54 -1.41 22.51
C MET A 300 9.27 -2.35 21.54
N LEU A 301 8.54 -3.21 20.82
CA LEU A 301 9.12 -4.07 19.78
C LEU A 301 9.74 -3.25 18.66
N LEU A 302 9.12 -2.14 18.25
CA LEU A 302 9.66 -1.21 17.26
C LEU A 302 10.93 -0.52 17.75
N VAL A 303 10.95 -0.04 19.00
CA VAL A 303 12.15 0.56 19.60
C VAL A 303 13.32 -0.42 19.59
N GLU A 304 13.09 -1.67 20.00
CA GLU A 304 14.15 -2.68 20.01
C GLU A 304 14.58 -3.06 18.58
N PHE A 305 13.66 -3.15 17.63
CA PHE A 305 13.98 -3.44 16.22
C PHE A 305 14.86 -2.36 15.57
N TYR A 306 14.61 -1.08 15.84
CA TYR A 306 15.39 0.03 15.27
C TYR A 306 16.64 0.38 16.08
N LYS A 307 16.84 -0.24 17.24
CA LYS A 307 18.00 0.01 18.10
C LYS A 307 19.30 -0.30 17.36
N GLY A 308 20.23 0.65 17.37
CA GLY A 308 21.51 0.53 16.66
C GLY A 308 21.41 0.57 15.13
N ALA A 309 20.22 0.85 14.57
CA ALA A 309 20.08 1.01 13.15
C ALA A 309 20.82 2.26 12.64
N PRO A 310 21.50 2.19 11.49
CA PRO A 310 22.28 3.32 10.96
C PRO A 310 21.38 4.51 10.54
N ASP A 311 20.13 4.22 10.22
CA ASP A 311 19.10 5.18 9.79
C ASP A 311 18.15 5.59 10.91
N LEU A 312 18.38 5.15 12.15
CA LEU A 312 17.59 5.56 13.32
C LEU A 312 17.63 7.10 13.45
N VAL A 313 16.45 7.69 13.66
CA VAL A 313 16.34 9.12 13.91
C VAL A 313 16.93 9.44 15.28
N ARG A 314 17.92 10.32 15.29
CA ARG A 314 18.51 10.85 16.52
C ARG A 314 17.59 11.88 17.13
N LEU A 315 16.76 11.45 18.07
CA LEU A 315 15.67 12.25 18.63
C LEU A 315 16.12 13.56 19.28
N GLN A 316 17.37 13.64 19.76
CA GLN A 316 17.92 14.83 20.39
C GLN A 316 18.49 15.85 19.39
N GLU A 317 18.63 15.49 18.11
CA GLU A 317 19.08 16.43 17.09
C GLU A 317 17.99 17.48 16.81
N PRO A 318 18.37 18.72 16.46
CA PRO A 318 17.41 19.74 16.04
C PRO A 318 16.72 19.30 14.74
N TRP A 319 15.37 19.34 14.74
CA TRP A 319 14.57 19.16 13.53
C TRP A 319 14.22 20.51 12.88
N SER A 320 13.89 21.50 13.71
CA SER A 320 13.68 22.90 13.31
C SER A 320 14.45 23.85 14.25
N GLN A 321 14.33 25.17 14.04
CA GLN A 321 14.95 26.16 14.93
C GLN A 321 14.42 26.09 16.37
N GLU A 322 13.18 25.66 16.55
CA GLU A 322 12.49 25.66 17.85
C GLU A 322 12.32 24.26 18.46
N HIS A 323 12.42 23.20 17.65
CA HIS A 323 12.04 21.85 18.06
C HIS A 323 13.09 20.80 17.69
N THR A 324 13.36 19.87 18.60
CA THR A 324 14.08 18.63 18.31
C THR A 324 13.20 17.63 17.57
N TYR A 325 13.80 16.56 17.03
CA TYR A 325 13.04 15.43 16.50
C TYR A 325 12.12 14.79 17.56
N LEU A 326 12.53 14.79 18.83
CA LEU A 326 11.72 14.34 19.95
C LEU A 326 10.49 15.22 20.18
N ASP A 327 10.67 16.54 20.18
CA ASP A 327 9.57 17.48 20.39
C ASP A 327 8.54 17.35 19.26
N LYS A 328 9.03 17.28 18.02
CA LYS A 328 8.19 17.03 16.85
C LYS A 328 7.40 15.72 16.97
N LEU A 329 8.05 14.62 17.37
CA LEU A 329 7.39 13.33 17.61
C LEU A 329 6.27 13.48 18.64
N LYS A 330 6.55 14.12 19.77
CA LYS A 330 5.55 14.33 20.83
C LYS A 330 4.36 15.16 20.34
N ILE A 331 4.61 16.25 19.62
CA ILE A 331 3.55 17.12 19.07
C ILE A 331 2.69 16.34 18.06
N SER A 332 3.34 15.62 17.13
CA SER A 332 2.64 14.82 16.14
C SER A 332 1.76 13.76 16.78
N LEU A 333 2.30 13.01 17.75
CA LEU A 333 1.54 11.97 18.45
C LEU A 333 0.42 12.55 19.31
N ALA A 334 0.63 13.70 19.97
CA ALA A 334 -0.38 14.38 20.78
C ALA A 334 -1.67 14.65 19.98
N SER A 335 -1.55 15.04 18.71
CA SER A 335 -2.69 15.29 17.80
C SER A 335 -3.53 14.04 17.49
N ARG A 336 -3.03 12.85 17.84
CA ARG A 336 -3.63 11.54 17.52
C ARG A 336 -4.04 10.75 18.77
N THR A 337 -3.95 11.36 19.95
CA THR A 337 -4.09 10.64 21.22
C THR A 337 -5.53 10.24 21.55
N PRO A 338 -5.72 9.08 22.19
CA PRO A 338 -6.94 8.73 22.91
C PRO A 338 -7.29 9.77 23.99
N LYS A 339 -8.54 9.76 24.48
CA LYS A 339 -9.06 10.78 25.40
C LYS A 339 -8.36 10.88 26.76
N ASP A 340 -7.69 9.82 27.22
CA ASP A 340 -7.01 9.79 28.52
C ASP A 340 -5.55 10.29 28.46
N GLN A 341 -5.17 11.17 29.40
CA GLN A 341 -3.87 11.86 29.49
C GLN A 341 -2.74 11.02 30.12
N SER A 342 -3.00 9.78 30.51
CA SER A 342 -1.99 8.82 31.00
C SER A 342 -0.86 8.54 29.99
N LEU A 343 -1.06 8.96 28.75
CA LEU A 343 -0.15 8.81 27.62
C LEU A 343 1.12 9.66 27.70
N CYS A 344 1.10 10.82 28.36
CA CYS A 344 2.30 11.65 28.52
C CYS A 344 3.42 10.86 29.24
N HIS A 345 3.08 10.15 30.31
CA HIS A 345 4.04 9.34 31.06
C HIS A 345 4.58 8.16 30.25
N VAL A 346 3.74 7.52 29.44
CA VAL A 346 4.20 6.38 28.63
C VAL A 346 5.06 6.84 27.47
N LEU A 347 4.71 7.94 26.80
CA LEU A 347 5.57 8.56 25.80
C LEU A 347 6.90 8.99 26.41
N GLU A 348 6.91 9.55 27.63
CA GLU A 348 8.15 9.89 28.33
C GLU A 348 9.03 8.67 28.59
N GLN A 349 8.45 7.53 28.99
CA GLN A 349 9.18 6.28 29.18
C GLN A 349 9.75 5.74 27.87
N VAL A 350 8.93 5.61 26.82
CA VAL A 350 9.37 5.12 25.50
C VAL A 350 10.43 6.05 24.90
N CYS A 351 10.22 7.37 24.98
CA CYS A 351 11.21 8.35 24.55
C CYS A 351 12.47 8.31 25.41
N GLY A 352 12.35 8.04 26.71
CA GLY A 352 13.49 7.85 27.62
C GLY A 352 14.36 6.67 27.21
N ILE A 353 13.75 5.56 26.78
CA ILE A 353 14.46 4.39 26.27
C ILE A 353 15.14 4.72 24.94
N LEU A 354 14.44 5.39 24.03
CA LEU A 354 15.00 5.83 22.75
C LEU A 354 16.21 6.78 22.94
N LYS A 355 16.19 7.65 23.95
CA LYS A 355 17.33 8.52 24.31
C LYS A 355 18.58 7.76 24.74
N GLN A 356 18.44 6.58 25.34
CA GLN A 356 19.58 5.77 25.79
C GLN A 356 20.22 4.97 24.65
N GLY A 357 19.50 4.76 23.54
CA GLY A 357 19.96 3.97 22.40
C GLY A 357 20.36 4.77 21.15
N SER A 358 20.22 6.10 21.16
CA SER A 358 20.47 7.01 20.02
C SER A 358 21.81 7.73 20.07
#